data_AF-A0A8D8L310-F1
#
_entry.id   AF-A0A8D8L310-F1
#
_cell.length_a   1.000
_cell.length_b   1.000
_cell.length_c   1.000
_cell.angle_alpha   90.00
_cell.angle_beta   90.00
_cell.angle_gamma   90.00
#
_symmetry.space_group_name_H-M   'P 1'
#
loop_
_entity.id
_entity.type
_entity.pdbx_description
1 polymer ?
#
loop_
_entity_poly.entity_id
_entity_poly.type
_entity_poly.pdbx_seq_one_letter_code
_entity_poly.pdbx_strand_id
1 'polypeptide(L)'
;AQVIASIRLVIMQDGVSLEKYQEIKEDDDHSKLATVIKSAEEQEVRFCELPMMTDKGTFIINGVEKVIVSQMHRSPGVFFDSDRGKTYNSGKLIYSARVIPYRGSWLDIEFDVKDHLYFHIDRKRKLPISVLLKALGLSNNDILNKFYEKIEYIKHKSGWRVPFSPDKFKG
;
A
#
# COMPACT_ATOMS: atom_id res chain seq x y z
N ALA A 1 -10.20 27.01 25.00
CA ALA A 1 -8.93 26.52 25.56
C ALA A 1 -8.12 25.90 24.43
N GLN A 2 -6.78 25.99 24.49
CA GLN A 2 -5.87 25.40 23.51
C GLN A 2 -4.86 24.54 24.28
N VAL A 3 -4.40 23.44 23.69
CA VAL A 3 -3.27 22.66 24.20
C VAL A 3 -2.04 22.98 23.34
N ILE A 4 -0.91 23.18 23.99
CA ILE A 4 0.37 23.34 23.28
C ILE A 4 0.86 21.94 22.90
N ALA A 5 1.05 21.70 21.61
CA ALA A 5 1.78 20.54 21.14
C ALA A 5 3.28 20.82 21.26
N SER A 6 3.94 20.11 22.17
CA SER A 6 5.39 20.13 22.32
C SER A 6 6.00 18.78 21.94
N ILE A 7 7.17 18.81 21.33
CA ILE A 7 8.02 17.64 21.13
C ILE A 7 9.31 17.90 21.91
N ARG A 8 9.76 16.90 22.66
CA ARG A 8 11.03 16.93 23.36
C ARG A 8 12.12 16.49 22.38
N LEU A 9 12.98 17.42 21.99
CA LEU A 9 14.10 17.16 21.11
C LEU A 9 15.38 17.08 21.94
N VAL A 10 16.21 16.08 21.63
CA VAL A 10 17.59 16.00 22.11
C VAL A 10 18.45 16.61 21.01
N ILE A 11 19.05 17.77 21.28
CA ILE A 11 19.94 18.45 20.34
C ILE A 11 21.36 18.07 20.74
N MET A 12 22.06 17.36 19.85
CA MET A 12 23.48 17.06 20.00
C MET A 12 24.29 18.30 19.61
N GLN A 13 25.26 18.72 20.44
CA GLN A 13 26.25 19.71 20.04
C GLN A 13 27.26 19.11 19.05
N ASP A 14 27.90 19.98 18.25
CA ASP A 14 28.78 19.59 17.15
C ASP A 14 29.86 18.57 17.58
N GLY A 15 29.84 17.40 16.93
CA GLY A 15 30.85 16.34 17.12
C GLY A 15 30.33 15.03 17.74
N VAL A 16 29.06 14.93 18.10
CA VAL A 16 28.44 13.68 18.60
C VAL A 16 27.38 13.17 17.64
N SER A 17 27.65 12.03 16.98
CA SER A 17 26.68 11.35 16.12
C SER A 17 25.66 10.56 16.95
N LEU A 18 24.45 10.37 16.39
CA LEU A 18 23.38 9.59 17.03
C LEU A 18 23.82 8.13 17.34
N GLU A 19 24.63 7.56 16.46
CA GLU A 19 25.19 6.20 16.58
C GLU A 19 26.09 6.08 17.81
N LYS A 20 26.99 7.05 18.01
CA LYS A 20 27.90 7.10 19.17
C LYS A 20 27.15 7.23 20.50
N TYR A 21 26.01 7.95 20.51
CA TYR A 21 25.15 8.05 21.69
C TYR A 21 24.44 6.73 22.02
N GLN A 22 23.95 6.02 21.02
CA GLN A 22 23.27 4.73 21.21
C GLN A 22 24.23 3.67 21.72
N GLU A 23 25.43 3.59 21.15
CA GLU A 23 26.48 2.65 21.54
C GLU A 23 26.92 2.85 23.01
N ILE A 24 27.15 4.09 23.42
CA ILE A 24 27.56 4.42 24.81
C ILE A 24 26.44 4.16 25.82
N LYS A 25 25.17 4.23 25.40
CA LYS A 25 24.01 3.94 26.25
C LYS A 25 23.81 2.44 26.46
N GLU A 26 24.24 1.60 25.51
CA GLU A 26 24.21 0.14 25.63
C GLU A 26 25.37 -0.41 26.48
N ASP A 27 26.53 0.27 26.48
CA ASP A 27 27.74 -0.15 27.19
C ASP A 27 27.73 0.05 28.72
N ASP A 28 26.71 0.70 29.30
CA ASP A 28 26.53 1.00 30.74
C ASP A 28 27.74 1.67 31.46
N ASP A 29 28.66 2.24 30.68
CA ASP A 29 29.87 2.92 31.18
C ASP A 29 29.52 4.35 31.62
N HIS A 30 29.22 4.51 32.91
CA HIS A 30 28.80 5.77 33.53
C HIS A 30 29.77 6.95 33.28
N SER A 31 31.06 6.70 33.02
CA SER A 31 32.06 7.75 32.80
C SER A 31 31.95 8.40 31.41
N LYS A 32 31.69 7.60 30.37
CA LYS A 32 31.52 8.06 28.99
C LYS A 32 30.15 8.68 28.79
N LEU A 33 29.12 8.11 29.41
CA LEU A 33 27.76 8.62 29.37
C LEU A 33 27.67 10.06 29.94
N ALA A 34 28.35 10.33 31.05
CA ALA A 34 28.36 11.67 31.67
C ALA A 34 29.01 12.74 30.77
N THR A 35 30.02 12.37 29.98
CA THR A 35 30.71 13.29 29.04
C THR A 35 29.83 13.60 27.83
N VAL A 36 29.09 12.62 27.34
CA VAL A 36 28.14 12.79 26.21
C VAL A 36 26.87 13.53 26.62
N ILE A 37 26.35 13.28 27.82
CA ILE A 37 25.19 14.02 28.36
C ILE A 37 25.53 15.51 28.52
N LYS A 38 26.78 15.88 28.83
CA LYS A 38 27.21 17.29 28.84
C LYS A 38 27.15 17.97 27.47
N SER A 39 27.20 17.20 26.38
CA SER A 39 27.12 17.70 24.99
C SER A 39 25.74 17.53 24.34
N ALA A 40 24.75 17.01 25.08
CA ALA A 40 23.39 16.81 24.59
C ALA A 40 22.43 17.66 25.42
N GLU A 41 21.78 18.64 24.78
CA GLU A 41 20.78 19.47 25.43
C GLU A 41 19.39 18.97 25.06
N GLU A 42 18.59 18.65 26.08
CA GLU A 42 17.17 18.39 25.90
C GLU A 42 16.41 19.72 25.90
N GLN A 43 15.71 19.98 24.79
CA GLN A 43 14.87 21.16 24.66
C GLN A 43 13.44 20.75 24.32
N GLU A 44 12.48 21.32 25.06
CA GLU A 44 11.08 21.23 24.71
C GLU A 44 10.76 22.27 23.63
N VAL A 45 10.48 21.79 22.42
CA VAL A 45 10.14 22.66 21.29
C VAL A 45 8.64 22.68 21.12
N ARG A 46 8.06 23.88 21.20
CA ARG A 46 6.64 24.13 20.94
C ARG A 46 6.43 24.29 19.44
N PHE A 47 5.53 23.50 18.86
CA PHE A 47 5.26 23.53 17.41
C PHE A 47 4.03 24.36 17.08
N CYS A 48 2.92 24.09 17.77
CA CYS A 48 1.66 24.78 17.54
C CYS A 48 0.72 24.68 18.74
N GLU A 49 -0.29 25.53 18.73
CA GLU A 49 -1.44 25.45 19.63
C GLU A 49 -2.57 24.68 18.94
N LEU A 50 -2.99 23.59 19.55
CA LEU A 50 -4.11 22.77 19.08
C LEU A 50 -5.42 23.25 19.74
N PRO A 51 -6.49 23.51 18.97
CA PRO A 51 -7.80 23.83 19.51
C PRO A 51 -8.31 22.68 20.39
N MET A 52 -8.79 22.98 21.59
CA MET A 52 -9.43 21.98 22.43
C MET A 52 -10.90 21.80 22.07
N MET A 53 -11.34 20.56 22.18
CA MET A 53 -12.76 20.23 22.12
C MET A 53 -13.47 20.76 23.38
N THR A 54 -14.63 21.35 23.21
CA THR A 54 -15.53 21.75 24.30
C THR A 54 -16.30 20.52 24.81
N ASP A 55 -16.95 20.64 25.97
CA ASP A 55 -17.81 19.57 26.52
C ASP A 55 -18.99 19.20 25.60
N LYS A 56 -19.30 20.06 24.62
CA LYS A 56 -20.34 19.85 23.61
C LYS A 56 -19.83 19.17 22.34
N GLY A 57 -18.54 18.84 22.25
CA GLY A 57 -17.94 18.24 21.05
C GLY A 57 -17.63 19.24 19.93
N THR A 58 -17.61 20.54 20.23
CA THR A 58 -17.29 21.60 19.25
C THR A 58 -15.87 22.14 19.45
N PHE A 59 -15.34 22.86 18.47
CA PHE A 59 -14.05 23.54 18.54
C PHE A 59 -14.22 25.03 18.22
N ILE A 60 -13.52 25.90 18.93
CA ILE A 60 -13.51 27.34 18.62
C ILE A 60 -12.37 27.61 17.63
N ILE A 61 -12.71 27.99 16.40
CA ILE A 61 -11.75 28.33 15.34
C ILE A 61 -12.01 29.78 14.92
N ASN A 62 -11.03 30.67 15.16
CA ASN A 62 -11.13 32.11 14.88
C ASN A 62 -12.38 32.77 15.51
N GLY A 63 -12.71 32.39 16.74
CA GLY A 63 -13.86 32.94 17.48
C GLY A 63 -15.22 32.36 17.11
N VAL A 64 -15.29 31.39 16.19
CA VAL A 64 -16.53 30.73 15.77
C VAL A 64 -16.50 29.25 16.17
N GLU A 65 -17.61 28.74 16.71
CA GLU A 65 -17.75 27.31 17.00
C GLU A 65 -17.92 26.49 15.72
N LYS A 66 -17.12 25.44 15.58
CA LYS A 66 -17.13 24.50 14.48
C LYS A 66 -17.26 23.07 14.99
N VAL A 67 -17.88 22.23 14.17
CA VAL A 67 -18.00 20.78 14.41
C VAL A 67 -17.18 20.05 13.37
N ILE A 68 -16.42 19.05 13.80
CA ILE A 68 -15.73 18.14 12.88
C ILE A 68 -16.69 17.00 12.56
N VAL A 69 -16.95 16.79 11.27
CA VAL A 69 -17.80 15.69 10.80
C VAL A 69 -16.93 14.47 10.50
N SER A 70 -17.30 13.32 11.06
CA SER A 70 -16.65 12.05 10.75
C SER A 70 -16.82 11.71 9.28
N GLN A 71 -15.70 11.50 8.58
CA GLN A 71 -15.71 11.09 7.19
C GLN A 71 -15.86 9.58 7.06
N MET A 72 -16.85 9.13 6.29
CA MET A 72 -16.91 7.74 5.83
C MET A 72 -16.02 7.57 4.59
N HIS A 73 -14.98 6.75 4.70
CA HIS A 73 -14.09 6.40 3.60
C HIS A 73 -14.01 4.87 3.46
N ARG A 74 -13.64 4.40 2.27
CA ARG A 74 -13.40 2.97 2.06
C ARG A 74 -12.14 2.56 2.82
N SER A 75 -12.21 1.43 3.51
CA SER A 75 -11.05 0.86 4.18
C SER A 75 -9.96 0.50 3.17
N PRO A 76 -8.68 0.54 3.56
CA PRO A 76 -7.62 -0.05 2.77
C PRO A 76 -7.88 -1.54 2.54
N GLY A 77 -7.54 -2.04 1.35
CA GLY A 77 -7.75 -3.45 1.01
C GLY A 77 -7.96 -3.69 -0.49
N VAL A 78 -8.39 -4.90 -0.80
CA VAL A 78 -8.72 -5.33 -2.16
C VAL A 78 -10.23 -5.48 -2.30
N PHE A 79 -10.80 -4.84 -3.31
CA PHE A 79 -12.22 -4.85 -3.61
C PHE A 79 -12.45 -5.52 -4.95
N PHE A 80 -13.39 -6.46 -5.01
CA PHE A 80 -13.84 -7.09 -6.25
C PHE A 80 -15.23 -6.56 -6.58
N ASP A 81 -15.43 -6.12 -7.83
CA ASP A 81 -16.69 -5.53 -8.28
C ASP A 81 -17.06 -6.04 -9.68
N SER A 82 -18.34 -5.91 -10.02
CA SER A 82 -18.88 -6.21 -11.35
C SER A 82 -19.74 -5.06 -11.84
N ASP A 83 -19.63 -4.73 -13.13
CA ASP A 83 -20.46 -3.72 -13.78
C ASP A 83 -21.96 -4.08 -13.86
N ARG A 84 -22.33 -5.32 -13.51
CA ARG A 84 -23.67 -5.89 -13.62
C ARG A 84 -24.25 -5.79 -15.04
N GLY A 85 -23.38 -5.89 -16.06
CA GLY A 85 -23.74 -5.86 -17.47
C GLY A 85 -24.14 -4.49 -18.00
N LYS A 86 -23.85 -3.42 -17.25
CA LYS A 86 -24.21 -2.04 -17.64
C LYS A 86 -23.27 -1.43 -18.66
N THR A 87 -22.02 -1.89 -18.75
CA THR A 87 -20.98 -1.25 -19.56
C THR A 87 -21.02 -1.70 -21.01
N TYR A 88 -21.47 -2.92 -21.31
CA TYR A 88 -21.51 -3.42 -22.68
C TYR A 88 -22.88 -3.99 -23.05
N ASN A 89 -23.42 -3.57 -24.19
CA ASN A 89 -24.80 -3.86 -24.62
C ASN A 89 -25.12 -5.36 -24.76
N SER A 90 -24.12 -6.24 -24.82
CA SER A 90 -24.37 -7.69 -24.81
C SER A 90 -24.77 -8.24 -23.45
N GLY A 91 -24.78 -7.42 -22.38
CA GLY A 91 -25.04 -7.84 -21.01
C GLY A 91 -23.91 -8.65 -20.37
N LYS A 92 -22.73 -8.69 -21.01
CA LYS A 92 -21.55 -9.38 -20.46
C LYS A 92 -21.11 -8.68 -19.18
N LEU A 93 -20.94 -9.48 -18.11
CA LEU A 93 -20.41 -8.99 -16.85
C LEU A 93 -18.92 -8.69 -16.98
N ILE A 94 -18.54 -7.46 -16.65
CA ILE A 94 -17.14 -7.05 -16.54
C ILE A 94 -16.76 -7.06 -15.07
N TYR A 95 -15.73 -7.83 -14.74
CA TYR A 95 -15.17 -7.91 -13.40
C TYR A 95 -13.96 -7.00 -13.24
N SER A 96 -13.80 -6.43 -12.05
CA SER A 96 -12.65 -5.62 -11.68
C SER A 96 -12.18 -5.93 -10.26
N ALA A 97 -10.89 -5.73 -10.03
CA ALA A 97 -10.25 -5.78 -8.74
C ALA A 97 -9.54 -4.44 -8.49
N ARG A 98 -9.81 -3.79 -7.36
CA ARG A 98 -9.21 -2.52 -6.96
C ARG A 98 -8.44 -2.69 -5.66
N VAL A 99 -7.17 -2.32 -5.67
CA VAL A 99 -6.33 -2.24 -4.49
C VAL A 99 -6.29 -0.79 -4.00
N ILE A 100 -6.82 -0.56 -2.80
CA ILE A 100 -6.82 0.73 -2.12
C ILE A 100 -5.77 0.67 -1.01
N PRO A 101 -4.61 1.33 -1.14
CA PRO A 101 -3.64 1.40 -0.06
C PRO A 101 -4.06 2.43 0.99
N TYR A 102 -3.51 2.31 2.20
CA TYR A 102 -3.67 3.35 3.23
C TYR A 102 -2.99 4.67 2.83
N ARG A 103 -1.83 4.59 2.17
CA ARG A 103 -1.11 5.71 1.55
C ARG A 103 -0.51 5.25 0.22
N GLY A 104 -0.57 6.11 -0.79
CA GLY A 104 0.01 5.85 -2.11
C GLY A 104 -1.04 5.71 -3.22
N SER A 105 -0.56 5.31 -4.39
CA SER A 105 -1.38 5.21 -5.60
C SER A 105 -2.31 4.00 -5.60
N TRP A 106 -3.49 4.17 -6.18
CA TRP A 106 -4.47 3.10 -6.32
C TRP A 106 -4.14 2.25 -7.54
N LEU A 107 -4.27 0.93 -7.40
CA LEU A 107 -4.10 -0.02 -8.50
C LEU A 107 -5.46 -0.62 -8.85
N ASP A 108 -5.87 -0.43 -10.09
CA ASP A 108 -7.07 -1.01 -10.65
C ASP A 108 -6.69 -2.07 -11.68
N ILE A 109 -7.37 -3.21 -11.62
CA ILE A 109 -7.27 -4.32 -12.57
C ILE A 109 -8.67 -4.63 -13.06
N GLU A 110 -8.86 -4.76 -14.37
CA GLU A 110 -10.19 -4.95 -14.94
C GLU A 110 -10.13 -5.76 -16.24
N PHE A 111 -11.21 -6.51 -16.48
CA PHE A 111 -11.42 -7.17 -17.75
C PHE A 111 -11.97 -6.20 -18.80
N ASP A 112 -11.58 -6.41 -20.03
CA ASP A 112 -12.23 -5.84 -21.21
C ASP A 112 -13.36 -6.75 -21.70
N VAL A 113 -14.21 -6.22 -22.58
CA VAL A 113 -15.28 -6.97 -23.25
C VAL A 113 -14.75 -8.20 -23.99
N LYS A 114 -13.49 -8.16 -24.45
CA LYS A 114 -12.81 -9.25 -25.15
C LYS A 114 -12.05 -10.22 -24.22
N ASP A 115 -12.29 -10.17 -22.91
CA ASP A 115 -11.58 -10.98 -21.88
C ASP A 115 -10.08 -10.72 -21.77
N HIS A 116 -9.61 -9.57 -22.25
CA HIS A 116 -8.26 -9.12 -22.00
C HIS A 116 -8.18 -8.43 -20.64
N LEU A 117 -7.13 -8.74 -19.87
CA LEU A 117 -6.90 -8.16 -18.56
C LEU A 117 -6.00 -6.92 -18.64
N TYR A 118 -6.49 -5.80 -18.12
CA TYR A 118 -5.78 -4.53 -18.08
C TYR A 118 -5.57 -4.08 -16.64
N PHE A 119 -4.61 -3.17 -16.47
CA PHE A 119 -4.42 -2.42 -15.23
C PHE A 119 -4.26 -0.92 -15.52
N HIS A 120 -4.52 -0.12 -14.50
CA HIS A 120 -4.14 1.29 -14.48
C HIS A 120 -3.86 1.76 -13.05
N ILE A 121 -2.99 2.76 -12.94
CA ILE A 121 -2.62 3.37 -11.67
C ILE A 121 -3.28 4.75 -11.58
N ASP A 122 -3.93 5.06 -10.47
CA ASP A 122 -4.62 6.34 -10.24
C ASP A 122 -5.60 6.74 -11.34
N ARG A 123 -6.31 5.75 -11.93
CA ARG A 123 -7.24 5.95 -13.05
C ARG A 123 -6.62 6.65 -14.28
N LYS A 124 -5.30 6.50 -14.47
CA LYS A 124 -4.58 6.97 -15.66
C LYS A 124 -4.80 5.99 -16.84
N ARG A 125 -3.90 6.01 -17.81
CA ARG A 125 -3.95 5.17 -19.01
C ARG A 125 -4.00 3.66 -18.67
N LYS A 126 -4.90 2.93 -19.33
CA LYS A 126 -4.98 1.47 -19.30
C LYS A 126 -3.79 0.85 -20.03
N LEU A 127 -3.17 -0.15 -19.40
CA LEU A 127 -2.06 -0.94 -19.94
C LEU A 127 -2.35 -2.44 -19.75
N PRO A 128 -1.86 -3.32 -20.63
CA PRO A 128 -2.04 -4.76 -20.46
C PRO A 128 -1.38 -5.25 -19.17
N ILE A 129 -2.03 -6.15 -18.43
CA ILE A 129 -1.51 -6.69 -17.16
C ILE A 129 -0.11 -7.32 -17.30
N SER A 130 0.20 -7.85 -18.48
CA SER A 130 1.50 -8.43 -18.79
C SER A 130 2.65 -7.44 -18.65
N VAL A 131 2.41 -6.15 -18.88
CA VAL A 131 3.42 -5.10 -18.68
C VAL A 131 3.76 -4.96 -17.20
N LEU A 132 2.76 -5.00 -16.31
CA LEU A 132 2.99 -4.97 -14.86
C LEU A 132 3.77 -6.20 -14.39
N LEU A 133 3.38 -7.39 -14.83
CA LEU A 133 4.05 -8.64 -14.44
C LEU A 133 5.51 -8.68 -14.92
N LYS A 134 5.78 -8.19 -16.14
CA LYS A 134 7.15 -8.04 -16.64
C LYS A 134 7.95 -7.02 -15.86
N ALA A 135 7.34 -5.90 -15.47
CA ALA A 135 7.99 -4.90 -14.61
C ALA A 135 8.34 -5.45 -13.22
N LEU A 136 7.60 -6.45 -12.73
CA LEU A 136 7.91 -7.20 -11.50
C LEU A 136 8.99 -8.28 -11.71
N GLY A 137 9.55 -8.41 -12.92
CA GLY A 137 10.66 -9.33 -13.23
C GLY A 137 10.24 -10.69 -13.76
N LEU A 138 8.95 -10.92 -14.08
CA LEU A 138 8.51 -12.20 -14.64
C LEU A 138 8.76 -12.28 -16.16
N SER A 139 9.33 -13.39 -16.63
CA SER A 139 9.40 -13.69 -18.07
C SER A 139 8.05 -14.15 -18.61
N ASN A 140 7.90 -14.19 -19.95
CA ASN A 140 6.69 -14.76 -20.57
C ASN A 140 6.42 -16.19 -20.10
N ASN A 141 7.48 -17.00 -19.96
CA ASN A 141 7.36 -18.38 -19.50
C ASN A 141 6.89 -18.43 -18.05
N ASP A 142 7.42 -17.58 -17.17
CA ASP A 142 7.03 -17.56 -15.76
C ASP A 142 5.55 -17.20 -15.60
N ILE A 143 5.08 -16.21 -16.37
CA ILE A 143 3.67 -15.81 -16.39
C ILE A 143 2.80 -17.00 -16.83
N LEU A 144 3.14 -17.65 -17.95
CA LEU A 144 2.38 -18.79 -18.44
C LEU A 144 2.38 -19.96 -17.44
N ASN A 145 3.53 -20.25 -16.83
CA ASN A 145 3.68 -21.30 -15.83
C ASN A 145 2.87 -21.02 -14.55
N LYS A 146 2.66 -19.75 -14.20
CA LYS A 146 1.95 -19.35 -12.99
C LYS A 146 0.44 -19.47 -13.15
N PHE A 147 -0.09 -19.14 -14.33
CA PHE A 147 -1.53 -19.01 -14.56
C PHE A 147 -2.16 -20.14 -15.38
N TYR A 148 -1.36 -20.94 -16.09
CA TYR A 148 -1.87 -22.03 -16.93
C TYR A 148 -1.26 -23.37 -16.56
N GLU A 149 -2.07 -24.42 -16.62
CA GLU A 149 -1.58 -25.79 -16.58
C GLU A 149 -0.91 -26.16 -17.89
N LYS A 150 0.20 -26.90 -17.81
CA LYS A 150 0.88 -27.45 -18.98
C LYS A 150 0.32 -28.80 -19.33
N ILE A 151 0.27 -29.07 -20.63
CA ILE A 151 -0.05 -30.37 -21.17
C ILE A 151 1.17 -30.83 -21.96
N GLU A 152 1.77 -31.93 -21.52
CA GLU A 152 2.93 -32.51 -22.20
C GLU A 152 2.50 -33.42 -23.35
N TYR A 153 3.05 -33.16 -24.52
CA TYR A 153 2.83 -33.98 -25.71
C TYR A 153 4.05 -34.84 -25.98
N ILE A 154 3.85 -36.16 -26.01
CA ILE A 154 4.91 -37.13 -26.26
C ILE A 154 4.82 -37.62 -27.70
N LYS A 155 5.90 -37.43 -28.47
CA LYS A 155 5.98 -37.92 -29.85
C LYS A 155 6.19 -39.44 -29.85
N HIS A 156 5.29 -40.16 -30.49
CA HIS A 156 5.35 -41.62 -30.71
C HIS A 156 5.54 -41.92 -32.20
N LYS A 157 5.94 -43.16 -32.55
CA LYS A 157 6.15 -43.61 -33.94
C LYS A 157 4.93 -43.39 -34.85
N SER A 158 3.73 -43.40 -34.26
CA SER A 158 2.44 -43.35 -34.94
C SER A 158 1.68 -42.02 -34.74
N GLY A 159 2.30 -41.00 -34.13
CA GLY A 159 1.64 -39.72 -33.85
C GLY A 159 2.00 -39.15 -32.47
N TRP A 160 1.20 -38.20 -31.98
CA TRP A 160 1.39 -37.58 -30.67
C TRP A 160 0.47 -38.19 -29.63
N ARG A 161 0.97 -38.36 -28.40
CA ARG A 161 0.20 -38.84 -27.24
C ARG A 161 0.15 -37.76 -26.17
N VAL A 162 -0.96 -37.69 -25.45
CA VAL A 162 -1.21 -36.74 -24.37
C VAL A 162 -1.72 -37.50 -23.14
N PRO A 163 -1.35 -37.12 -21.91
CA PRO A 163 -1.92 -37.71 -20.71
C PRO A 163 -3.43 -37.46 -20.65
N PHE A 164 -4.20 -38.51 -20.41
CA PHE A 164 -5.66 -38.41 -20.27
C PHE A 164 -6.02 -37.88 -18.89
N SER A 165 -6.80 -36.79 -18.85
CA SER A 165 -7.31 -36.17 -17.63
C SER A 165 -8.83 -36.02 -17.73
N PRO A 166 -9.63 -36.86 -17.06
CA PRO A 166 -11.09 -36.85 -17.17
C PRO A 166 -11.73 -35.48 -16.91
N ASP A 167 -11.17 -34.71 -15.98
CA ASP A 167 -11.71 -33.39 -15.60
C ASP A 167 -11.64 -32.35 -16.72
N LYS A 168 -10.70 -32.48 -17.66
CA LYS A 168 -10.57 -31.56 -18.81
C LYS A 168 -11.59 -31.81 -19.91
N PHE A 169 -12.32 -32.92 -19.83
CA PHE A 169 -13.37 -33.31 -20.79
C PHE A 169 -14.79 -33.13 -20.24
N LYS A 170 -14.92 -32.56 -19.04
CA LYS A 170 -16.20 -32.08 -18.54
C LYS A 170 -16.51 -30.75 -19.26
N GLY A 171 -17.44 -30.81 -20.20
CA GLY A 171 -17.92 -29.65 -20.97
C GLY A 171 -18.66 -28.64 -20.10
#